data_AF-H2J4X0-F1
#
_entry.id   AF-H2J4X0-F1
#
_cell.length_a   1.000
_cell.length_b   1.000
_cell.length_c   1.000
_cell.angle_alpha   90.00
_cell.angle_beta   90.00
_cell.angle_gamma   90.00
#
_symmetry.space_group_name_H-M   'P 1'
#
loop_
_entity.id
_entity.type
_entity.pdbx_description
1 polymer ?
#
loop_
_entity_poly.entity_id
_entity_poly.type
_entity_poly.pdbx_seq_one_letter_code
_entity_poly.pdbx_strand_id
1 'polypeptide(L)'
;MIYSIVFSIIFPVLAVVLFKSPVLYIVLMSIFALTTAFFSFLSKKYDKLTIVFLFIGLLLAGFGYIRGYAIDLFMVITLISTTFSSLFSFKNKKLYIVLAWLFNAMAIGTYVYLNVSLSRAILIAVLVFLAGYRDIMPQKSTEEEENS
;
A
#
# COMPACT_ATOMS: atom_id res chain seq x y z
N MET A 1 8.27 4.57 12.04
CA MET A 1 7.53 3.70 12.97
C MET A 1 6.19 4.30 13.36
N ILE A 2 6.14 5.46 14.04
CA ILE A 2 4.86 6.06 14.47
C ILE A 2 3.96 6.41 13.27
N TYR A 3 4.53 7.01 12.22
CA TYR A 3 3.76 7.42 11.04
C TYR A 3 3.06 6.27 10.32
N SER A 4 3.72 5.13 10.10
CA SER A 4 3.09 3.99 9.42
C SER A 4 1.94 3.40 10.25
N ILE A 5 2.08 3.36 11.58
CA ILE A 5 1.02 2.92 12.50
C ILE A 5 -0.16 3.89 12.47
N VAL A 6 0.10 5.20 12.56
CA VAL A 6 -0.94 6.24 12.52
C VAL A 6 -1.68 6.17 11.18
N PHE A 7 -0.96 6.15 10.06
CA PHE A 7 -1.58 6.07 8.74
C PHE A 7 -2.35 4.77 8.52
N SER A 8 -1.87 3.62 9.02
CA SER A 8 -2.61 2.36 8.88
C SER A 8 -3.93 2.37 9.66
N ILE A 9 -3.98 3.04 10.81
CA ILE A 9 -5.20 3.15 11.63
C ILE A 9 -6.19 4.16 11.05
N ILE A 10 -5.70 5.20 10.36
CA ILE A 10 -6.57 6.21 9.73
C ILE A 10 -7.52 5.56 8.69
N PHE A 11 -7.05 4.62 7.87
CA PHE A 11 -7.88 3.99 6.83
C PHE A 11 -9.17 3.33 7.36
N PRO A 12 -9.13 2.41 8.34
CA PRO A 12 -10.35 1.82 8.89
C PRO A 12 -11.24 2.86 9.60
N VAL A 13 -10.67 3.90 10.22
CA VAL A 13 -11.44 5.00 10.81
C VAL A 13 -12.20 5.77 9.72
N LEU A 14 -11.55 6.10 8.60
CA LEU A 14 -12.20 6.78 7.48
C LEU A 14 -13.31 5.92 6.87
N ALA A 15 -13.10 4.61 6.75
CA ALA A 15 -14.09 3.67 6.23
C ALA A 15 -15.38 3.67 7.06
N VAL A 16 -15.26 3.69 8.39
CA VAL A 16 -16.40 3.73 9.32
C VAL A 16 -17.08 5.10 9.33
N VAL A 17 -16.30 6.18 9.47
CA VAL A 17 -16.83 7.52 9.77
C VAL A 17 -17.29 8.25 8.51
N LEU A 18 -16.51 8.18 7.42
CA LEU A 18 -16.76 8.97 6.21
C LEU A 18 -17.47 8.17 5.13
N PHE A 19 -16.98 6.96 4.83
CA PHE A 19 -17.44 6.20 3.67
C PHE A 19 -18.70 5.38 3.92
N LYS A 20 -19.10 5.20 5.19
CA LYS A 20 -20.20 4.30 5.59
C LYS A 20 -20.08 2.92 4.92
N SER A 21 -18.85 2.42 4.88
CA SER A 21 -18.50 1.20 4.18
C SER A 21 -19.29 -0.01 4.71
N PRO A 22 -19.61 -1.00 3.86
CA PRO A 22 -20.19 -2.26 4.31
C PRO A 22 -19.32 -2.94 5.38
N VAL A 23 -19.95 -3.61 6.35
CA VAL A 23 -19.30 -4.24 7.51
C VAL A 23 -18.14 -5.16 7.10
N LEU A 24 -18.30 -5.91 6.00
CA LEU A 24 -17.27 -6.80 5.48
C LEU A 24 -15.94 -6.06 5.19
N TYR A 25 -16.02 -4.89 4.53
CA TYR A 25 -14.84 -4.12 4.19
C TYR A 25 -14.20 -3.48 5.42
N ILE A 26 -15.00 -3.02 6.39
CA ILE A 26 -14.50 -2.47 7.66
C ILE A 26 -13.68 -3.53 8.42
N VAL A 27 -14.19 -4.76 8.51
CA VAL A 27 -13.49 -5.87 9.17
C VAL A 27 -12.18 -6.18 8.44
N LEU A 28 -12.21 -6.30 7.11
CA LEU A 28 -11.01 -6.55 6.31
C LEU A 28 -9.96 -5.44 6.48
N MET A 29 -10.36 -4.17 6.39
CA MET A 29 -9.45 -3.04 6.57
C MET A 29 -8.86 -3.03 7.98
N SER A 30 -9.64 -3.33 9.01
CA SER A 30 -9.16 -3.39 10.39
C SER A 30 -8.11 -4.49 10.58
N ILE A 31 -8.32 -5.68 10.02
CA ILE A 31 -7.36 -6.80 10.08
C ILE A 31 -6.04 -6.41 9.38
N PHE A 32 -6.10 -5.86 8.16
CA PHE A 32 -4.89 -5.48 7.42
C PHE A 32 -4.18 -4.26 8.03
N ALA A 33 -4.92 -3.32 8.61
CA ALA A 33 -4.36 -2.19 9.34
C ALA A 33 -3.60 -2.64 10.60
N LEU A 34 -4.22 -3.51 11.41
CA LEU A 34 -3.60 -4.03 12.64
C LEU A 34 -2.37 -4.88 12.32
N THR A 35 -2.42 -5.72 11.30
CA THR A 35 -1.25 -6.51 10.87
C THR A 35 -0.13 -5.63 10.34
N THR A 36 -0.44 -4.60 9.53
CA THR A 36 0.55 -3.60 9.08
C THR A 36 1.18 -2.86 10.25
N ALA A 37 0.38 -2.42 11.23
CA ALA A 37 0.86 -1.75 12.43
C ALA A 37 1.77 -2.67 13.27
N PHE A 38 1.37 -3.92 13.47
CA PHE A 38 2.10 -4.92 14.22
C PHE A 38 3.47 -5.23 13.60
N PHE A 39 3.53 -5.50 12.30
CA PHE A 39 4.80 -5.75 11.61
C PHE A 39 5.68 -4.50 11.55
N SER A 40 5.07 -3.32 11.37
CA SER A 40 5.79 -2.06 11.39
C SER A 40 6.44 -1.81 12.75
N PHE A 41 5.75 -2.16 13.84
CA PHE A 41 6.28 -2.08 15.19
C PHE A 41 7.42 -3.08 15.42
N LEU A 42 7.25 -4.34 15.02
CA LEU A 42 8.27 -5.39 15.16
C LEU A 42 9.55 -5.09 14.39
N SER A 43 9.45 -4.52 13.19
CA SER A 43 10.61 -4.25 12.35
C SER A 43 11.56 -3.21 12.96
N LYS A 44 11.10 -2.37 13.91
CA LYS A 44 11.79 -1.20 14.53
C LYS A 44 12.43 -0.21 13.54
N LYS A 45 12.39 -0.49 12.25
CA LYS A 45 12.94 0.29 11.14
C LYS A 45 11.81 1.09 10.50
N TYR A 46 12.18 2.27 10.02
CA TYR A 46 11.26 3.11 9.27
C TYR A 46 11.17 2.57 7.83
N ASP A 47 10.03 2.01 7.44
CA ASP A 47 9.79 1.61 6.05
C ASP A 47 9.21 2.81 5.27
N LYS A 48 10.08 3.43 4.45
CA LYS A 48 9.72 4.55 3.55
C LYS A 48 8.63 4.12 2.55
N LEU A 49 8.68 2.89 2.05
CA LEU A 49 7.78 2.42 1.00
C LEU A 49 6.36 2.26 1.52
N THR A 50 6.19 1.61 2.68
CA THR A 50 4.89 1.48 3.35
C THR A 50 4.22 2.84 3.55
N ILE A 51 4.98 3.86 3.97
CA ILE A 51 4.44 5.20 4.22
C ILE A 51 4.03 5.89 2.92
N VAL A 52 4.82 5.77 1.86
CA VAL A 52 4.48 6.32 0.54
C VAL A 52 3.17 5.69 0.03
N PHE A 53 3.01 4.38 0.15
CA PHE A 53 1.80 3.69 -0.27
C PHE A 53 0.57 4.13 0.54
N LEU A 54 0.68 4.22 1.87
CA LEU A 54 -0.39 4.71 2.73
C LEU A 54 -0.75 6.17 2.43
N PHE A 55 0.26 7.02 2.19
CA PHE A 55 0.04 8.43 1.91
C PHE A 55 -0.66 8.65 0.57
N ILE A 56 -0.19 8.00 -0.50
CA ILE A 56 -0.86 8.03 -1.81
C ILE A 56 -2.28 7.47 -1.68
N GLY A 57 -2.43 6.37 -0.95
CA GLY A 57 -3.72 5.77 -0.68
C GLY A 57 -4.70 6.74 0.00
N LEU A 58 -4.23 7.48 1.00
CA LEU A 58 -5.02 8.45 1.74
C LEU A 58 -5.47 9.62 0.84
N LEU A 59 -4.57 10.15 0.01
CA LEU A 59 -4.89 11.22 -0.94
C LEU A 59 -5.96 10.78 -1.94
N LEU A 60 -5.77 9.60 -2.55
CA LEU A 60 -6.73 9.07 -3.52
C LEU A 60 -8.08 8.71 -2.88
N ALA A 61 -8.07 8.22 -1.64
CA ALA A 61 -9.30 7.99 -0.88
C ALA A 61 -10.05 9.31 -0.62
N GLY A 62 -9.33 10.38 -0.26
CA GLY A 62 -9.92 11.72 -0.13
C GLY A 62 -10.56 12.22 -1.42
N PHE A 63 -9.91 12.07 -2.57
CA PHE A 63 -10.51 12.40 -3.87
C PHE A 63 -11.71 11.52 -4.20
N GLY A 64 -11.64 10.23 -3.87
CA GLY A 64 -12.74 9.29 -4.04
C GLY A 64 -13.98 9.68 -3.25
N TYR A 65 -13.79 10.16 -2.02
CA TYR A 65 -14.87 10.70 -1.18
C TYR A 65 -15.56 11.90 -1.82
N ILE A 66 -14.78 12.90 -2.26
CA ILE A 66 -15.31 14.13 -2.87
C ILE A 66 -16.15 13.82 -4.11
N ARG A 67 -15.79 12.78 -4.85
CA ARG A 67 -16.50 12.35 -6.06
C ARG A 67 -17.61 11.32 -5.82
N GLY A 68 -17.77 10.81 -4.61
CA GLY A 68 -18.82 9.85 -4.24
C GLY A 68 -18.59 8.42 -4.78
N TYR A 69 -17.33 8.01 -5.00
CA TYR A 69 -17.02 6.68 -5.52
C TYR A 69 -16.96 5.60 -4.43
N ALA A 70 -17.32 4.37 -4.80
CA ALA A 70 -17.17 3.19 -3.96
C ALA A 70 -15.69 2.75 -3.91
N ILE A 71 -14.90 3.40 -3.04
CA ILE A 71 -13.46 3.18 -2.92
C ILE A 71 -13.07 2.10 -1.89
N ASP A 72 -14.03 1.35 -1.37
CA ASP A 72 -13.80 0.35 -0.32
C ASP A 72 -12.76 -0.71 -0.74
N LEU A 73 -12.92 -1.22 -1.97
CA LEU A 73 -12.00 -2.20 -2.54
C LEU A 73 -10.59 -1.62 -2.71
N PHE A 74 -10.50 -0.36 -3.14
CA PHE A 74 -9.23 0.34 -3.26
C PHE A 74 -8.51 0.46 -1.90
N MET A 75 -9.22 0.81 -0.84
CA MET A 75 -8.66 0.93 0.52
C MET A 75 -8.16 -0.43 1.03
N VAL A 76 -8.94 -1.50 0.84
CA VAL A 76 -8.53 -2.87 1.23
C VAL A 76 -7.26 -3.30 0.49
N ILE A 77 -7.22 -3.15 -0.83
CA ILE A 77 -6.05 -3.57 -1.63
C ILE A 77 -4.82 -2.73 -1.25
N THR A 78 -4.99 -1.44 -0.96
CA THR A 78 -3.91 -0.57 -0.47
C THR A 78 -3.33 -1.11 0.85
N LEU A 79 -4.19 -1.49 1.81
CA LEU A 79 -3.74 -2.04 3.09
C LEU A 79 -3.06 -3.42 2.95
N ILE A 80 -3.51 -4.24 2.00
CA ILE A 80 -2.84 -5.50 1.67
C ILE A 80 -1.43 -5.23 1.14
N SER A 81 -1.28 -4.29 0.21
CA SER A 81 0.01 -3.86 -0.33
C SER A 81 0.97 -3.40 0.78
N THR A 82 0.48 -2.57 1.71
CA THR A 82 1.29 -2.06 2.82
C THR A 82 1.65 -3.13 3.83
N THR A 83 0.76 -4.13 4.03
CA THR A 83 1.06 -5.29 4.88
C THR A 83 2.26 -6.07 4.31
N PHE A 84 2.28 -6.32 2.99
CA PHE A 84 3.41 -7.00 2.35
C PHE A 84 4.68 -6.17 2.37
N SER A 85 4.61 -4.84 2.19
CA SER A 85 5.77 -3.96 2.32
C SER A 85 6.37 -4.02 3.74
N SER A 86 5.51 -3.92 4.76
CA SER A 86 5.94 -4.03 6.15
C SER A 86 6.56 -5.40 6.46
N LEU A 87 6.00 -6.47 5.88
CA LEU A 87 6.53 -7.83 6.01
C LEU A 87 7.90 -8.01 5.32
N PHE A 88 8.13 -7.31 4.21
CA PHE A 88 9.44 -7.23 3.57
C PHE A 88 10.47 -6.59 4.50
N SER A 89 10.14 -5.46 5.14
CA SER A 89 11.03 -4.81 6.14
C SER A 89 11.42 -5.75 7.29
N PHE A 90 10.50 -6.65 7.69
CA PHE A 90 10.73 -7.60 8.78
C PHE A 90 11.53 -8.85 8.37
N LYS A 91 11.19 -9.51 7.24
CA LYS A 91 11.80 -10.79 6.82
C LYS A 91 12.81 -10.68 5.69
N ASN A 92 12.92 -9.52 5.05
CA ASN A 92 13.79 -9.21 3.91
C ASN A 92 13.67 -10.20 2.73
N LYS A 93 12.50 -10.83 2.52
CA LYS A 93 12.26 -11.76 1.41
C LYS A 93 11.74 -11.02 0.18
N LYS A 94 12.42 -11.17 -0.96
CA LYS A 94 12.06 -10.54 -2.24
C LYS A 94 10.62 -10.79 -2.70
N LEU A 95 10.04 -11.95 -2.35
CA LEU A 95 8.65 -12.25 -2.68
C LEU A 95 7.68 -11.22 -2.10
N TYR A 96 7.94 -10.70 -0.89
CA TYR A 96 7.04 -9.74 -0.25
C TYR A 96 7.06 -8.37 -0.92
N ILE A 97 8.21 -7.90 -1.39
CA ILE A 97 8.29 -6.62 -2.13
C ILE A 97 7.62 -6.73 -3.51
N VAL A 98 7.75 -7.88 -4.18
CA VAL A 98 7.03 -8.15 -5.45
C VAL A 98 5.52 -8.11 -5.22
N LEU A 99 5.03 -8.78 -4.17
CA LEU A 99 3.62 -8.78 -3.83
C LEU A 99 3.14 -7.37 -3.43
N ALA A 100 3.93 -6.63 -2.64
CA ALA A 100 3.60 -5.26 -2.26
C ALA A 100 3.36 -4.38 -3.48
N TRP A 101 4.26 -4.42 -4.47
CA TRP A 101 4.12 -3.66 -5.71
C TRP A 101 2.98 -4.17 -6.59
N LEU A 102 2.74 -5.47 -6.66
CA LEU A 102 1.61 -6.05 -7.40
C LEU A 102 0.27 -5.56 -6.83
N PHE A 103 0.09 -5.65 -5.51
CA PHE A 103 -1.12 -5.15 -4.86
C PHE A 103 -1.24 -3.63 -4.96
N ASN A 104 -0.12 -2.89 -4.93
CA ASN A 104 -0.15 -1.43 -5.13
C ASN A 104 -0.66 -1.08 -6.53
N ALA A 105 -0.12 -1.73 -7.56
CA ALA A 105 -0.56 -1.59 -8.94
C ALA A 105 -2.04 -1.92 -9.11
N MET A 106 -2.52 -3.00 -8.49
CA MET A 106 -3.95 -3.36 -8.50
C MET A 106 -4.82 -2.32 -7.78
N ALA A 107 -4.35 -1.75 -6.67
CA ALA A 107 -5.08 -0.69 -5.96
C ALA A 107 -5.24 0.54 -6.86
N ILE A 108 -4.13 1.07 -7.38
CA ILE A 108 -4.16 2.25 -8.26
C ILE A 108 -4.96 1.95 -9.54
N GLY A 109 -4.80 0.77 -10.13
CA GLY A 109 -5.59 0.32 -11.28
C GLY A 109 -7.09 0.30 -10.97
N THR A 110 -7.49 -0.25 -9.83
CA THR A 110 -8.89 -0.27 -9.38
C THR A 110 -9.44 1.15 -9.24
N TYR A 111 -8.65 2.06 -8.64
CA TYR A 111 -9.02 3.46 -8.54
C TYR A 111 -9.24 4.09 -9.93
N VAL A 112 -8.31 3.90 -10.86
CA VAL A 112 -8.43 4.43 -12.23
C VAL A 112 -9.61 3.81 -12.99
N TYR A 113 -9.90 2.53 -12.78
CA TYR A 113 -11.04 1.85 -13.39
C TYR A 113 -12.36 2.51 -12.97
N LEU A 114 -12.52 2.76 -11.67
CA LEU A 114 -13.70 3.42 -11.11
C LEU A 114 -13.86 4.87 -11.60
N ASN A 115 -12.77 5.53 -11.98
CA ASN A 115 -12.76 6.94 -12.36
C ASN A 115 -12.80 7.19 -13.87
N VAL A 116 -12.32 6.24 -14.68
CA VAL A 116 -11.97 6.52 -16.08
C VAL A 116 -12.38 5.41 -17.05
N SER A 117 -11.62 4.31 -17.11
CA SER A 117 -11.90 3.18 -18.01
C SER A 117 -10.96 1.99 -17.72
N LEU A 118 -11.36 0.79 -18.12
CA LEU A 118 -10.56 -0.43 -17.96
C LEU A 118 -9.21 -0.37 -18.69
N SER A 119 -9.17 0.12 -19.93
CA SER A 119 -7.92 0.18 -20.70
C SER A 119 -6.87 1.07 -20.02
N ARG A 120 -7.30 2.23 -19.49
CA ARG A 120 -6.41 3.13 -18.74
C ARG A 120 -6.01 2.53 -17.40
N ALA A 121 -6.91 1.83 -16.73
CA ALA A 121 -6.62 1.14 -15.47
C ALA A 121 -5.51 0.09 -15.64
N ILE A 122 -5.60 -0.75 -16.67
CA ILE A 122 -4.59 -1.77 -16.97
C ILE A 122 -3.25 -1.11 -17.29
N LEU A 123 -3.24 -0.09 -18.14
CA LEU A 123 -2.01 0.61 -18.52
C LEU A 123 -1.32 1.25 -17.30
N ILE A 124 -2.08 1.94 -16.44
CA ILE A 124 -1.53 2.55 -15.22
C ILE A 124 -1.05 1.47 -14.23
N ALA A 125 -1.80 0.38 -14.04
CA ALA A 125 -1.39 -0.71 -13.16
C ALA A 125 -0.04 -1.31 -13.60
N VAL A 126 0.12 -1.57 -14.91
CA VAL A 126 1.39 -2.07 -15.46
C VAL A 126 2.53 -1.07 -15.22
N LEU A 127 2.31 0.21 -15.46
CA LEU A 127 3.34 1.24 -15.22
C LEU A 127 3.73 1.34 -13.75
N VAL A 128 2.77 1.29 -12.81
CA VAL A 128 3.03 1.30 -11.37
C VAL A 128 3.86 0.08 -10.96
N PHE A 129 3.51 -1.10 -11.45
CA PHE A 129 4.26 -2.31 -11.16
C PHE A 129 5.70 -2.24 -11.69
N LEU A 130 5.88 -1.75 -12.93
CA LEU A 130 7.20 -1.56 -13.54
C LEU A 130 8.04 -0.50 -12.81
N ALA A 131 7.42 0.58 -12.30
CA ALA A 131 8.13 1.57 -11.49
C ALA A 131 8.72 0.93 -10.22
N GLY A 132 8.03 -0.07 -9.66
CA GLY A 132 8.49 -0.86 -8.52
C GLY A 132 9.58 -1.87 -8.82
N TYR A 133 9.89 -2.12 -10.09
CA TYR A 133 10.89 -3.11 -10.49
C TYR A 133 12.29 -2.82 -9.92
N ARG A 134 12.63 -1.52 -9.78
CA ARG A 134 13.90 -1.09 -9.18
C ARG A 134 14.05 -1.57 -7.74
N ASP A 135 12.96 -1.62 -6.97
CA ASP A 135 12.99 -2.04 -5.57
C ASP A 135 13.01 -3.58 -5.43
N ILE A 136 12.64 -4.29 -6.50
CA ILE A 136 12.67 -5.77 -6.58
C ILE A 136 14.07 -6.26 -6.97
N MET A 137 14.76 -5.54 -7.85
CA MET A 137 16.15 -5.86 -8.22
C MET A 137 17.13 -5.34 -7.16
N PRO A 138 18.08 -6.17 -6.71
CA PRO A 138 19.13 -5.69 -5.81
C PRO A 138 19.97 -4.63 -6.54
N GLN A 139 20.12 -3.45 -5.95
CA GLN A 139 21.25 -2.60 -6.28
C GLN A 139 22.52 -3.42 -5.95
N LYS A 140 23.40 -3.60 -6.94
CA LYS A 140 24.71 -4.19 -6.72
C LYS A 140 25.35 -3.42 -5.56
N SER A 141 25.77 -4.14 -4.52
CA SER A 141 26.41 -3.59 -3.33
C SER A 141 27.66 -2.83 -3.72
N THR A 142 27.57 -1.50 -3.81
CA THR A 142 28.72 -0.60 -3.88
C THR A 142 29.26 -0.36 -2.46
N GLU A 143 29.50 -1.42 -1.68
CA GLU A 143 29.98 -1.34 -0.28
C GLU A 143 31.10 -2.37 0.02
N GLU A 144 31.86 -2.80 -0.98
CA GLU A 144 33.07 -3.63 -0.77
C GLU A 144 34.39 -3.00 -1.31
N GLU A 145 34.41 -1.71 -1.68
CA GLU A 145 35.63 -1.05 -2.21
C GLU A 145 36.21 0.08 -1.33
N GLU A 146 35.73 0.29 -0.09
CA GLU A 146 36.29 1.35 0.78
C GLU A 146 37.17 0.81 1.93
N ASN A 147 37.55 -0.48 1.91
CA ASN A 147 38.48 -1.09 2.87
C ASN A 147 39.49 -2.06 2.22
N SER A 148 40.15 -1.64 1.14
CA SER A 148 41.34 -2.34 0.61
C SER A 148 42.42 -1.35 0.18
#